data_AF-A0A2T7BNE7-F1
#
_entry.id   AF-A0A2T7BNE7-F1
#
_cell.length_a   1.000
_cell.length_b   1.000
_cell.length_c   1.000
_cell.angle_alpha   90.00
_cell.angle_beta   90.00
_cell.angle_gamma   90.00
#
_symmetry.space_group_name_H-M   'P 1'
#
loop_
_entity.id
_entity.type
_entity.pdbx_description
1 polymer ?
#
loop_
_entity_poly.entity_id
_entity_poly.type
_entity_poly.pdbx_seq_one_letter_code
_entity_poly.pdbx_strand_id
1 'polypeptide(L)'
;MGIAFLWLVAFVGFIVLVVAAKRDKKSARCKSVQVQIVGTANNAFLNEKDLKNLVTGNPHNNPVGLLVTEVNLAALEKTVAANPWVKAADLYVDDNDVVNIRVSLKEPVARVFTVSGNTFYLDKDLGHIPVSARYAAKVPVFTNFPTAAAKLTHADSVLAAQVVAIGSYIQQDEFWTAQIAQVDITPDYKFNMTPTLGDQVIALGDGNDIEKKFDKLLAFYKQGLNKVGWNNYTVINLAFENEVVCTRKDGGSNVKVLAPPVFDSIHADISGDDATSDDDADDSSHAPPNATASAAAAPEKPKPAAHAPAAVHHNDPGKPQGGKRPKAVYPGGKSHS
;
A
#
# COMPACT_ATOMS: atom_id res chain seq x y z
N MET A 1 -39.08 -62.31 -25.94
CA MET A 1 -38.29 -62.73 -24.76
C MET A 1 -36.82 -62.30 -24.87
N GLY A 2 -35.98 -62.93 -25.70
CA GLY A 2 -34.51 -62.74 -25.67
C GLY A 2 -33.99 -61.29 -25.70
N ILE A 3 -34.52 -60.44 -26.59
CA ILE A 3 -34.10 -59.04 -26.73
C ILE A 3 -34.31 -58.25 -25.43
N ALA A 4 -35.46 -58.41 -24.76
CA ALA A 4 -35.76 -57.73 -23.50
C ALA A 4 -34.81 -58.17 -22.36
N PHE A 5 -34.40 -59.44 -22.36
CA PHE A 5 -33.42 -59.96 -21.40
C PHE A 5 -32.03 -59.38 -21.62
N LEU A 6 -31.63 -59.19 -22.89
CA LEU A 6 -30.36 -58.58 -23.27
C LEU A 6 -30.29 -57.11 -22.84
N TRP A 7 -31.36 -56.33 -23.06
CA TRP A 7 -31.48 -54.96 -22.56
C TRP A 7 -31.45 -54.88 -21.02
N LEU A 8 -32.09 -55.82 -20.32
CA LEU A 8 -32.08 -55.87 -18.86
C LEU A 8 -30.67 -56.13 -18.30
N VAL A 9 -29.92 -57.06 -18.89
CA VAL A 9 -28.52 -57.33 -18.51
C VAL A 9 -27.62 -56.12 -18.80
N ALA A 10 -27.78 -55.46 -19.95
CA ALA A 10 -27.04 -54.25 -20.29
C ALA A 10 -27.32 -53.11 -19.30
N PHE A 11 -28.57 -52.93 -18.88
CA PHE A 11 -28.97 -51.92 -17.90
C PHE A 11 -28.39 -52.19 -16.50
N VAL A 12 -28.41 -53.46 -16.04
CA VAL A 12 -27.76 -53.85 -14.78
C VAL A 12 -26.25 -53.63 -14.84
N GLY A 13 -25.60 -54.00 -15.95
CA GLY A 13 -24.17 -53.75 -16.15
C GLY A 13 -23.82 -52.26 -16.11
N PHE A 14 -24.64 -51.41 -16.75
CA PHE A 14 -24.49 -49.96 -16.70
C PHE A 14 -24.62 -49.39 -15.28
N ILE A 15 -25.62 -49.83 -14.51
CA ILE A 15 -25.79 -49.42 -13.11
C ILE A 15 -24.57 -49.83 -12.26
N VAL A 16 -24.07 -51.06 -12.42
CA VAL A 16 -22.88 -51.54 -11.69
C VAL A 16 -21.66 -50.67 -12.01
N LEU A 17 -21.45 -50.32 -13.28
CA LEU A 17 -20.32 -49.48 -13.72
C LEU A 17 -20.42 -48.06 -13.14
N VAL A 18 -21.62 -47.45 -13.14
CA VAL A 18 -21.86 -46.14 -12.51
C VAL A 18 -21.64 -46.18 -11.00
N VAL A 19 -22.05 -47.26 -10.31
CA VAL A 19 -21.86 -47.42 -8.86
C VAL A 19 -20.38 -47.65 -8.51
N ALA A 20 -19.63 -48.41 -9.32
CA ALA A 20 -18.19 -48.60 -9.15
C ALA A 20 -17.44 -47.27 -9.31
N ALA A 21 -17.68 -46.54 -10.41
CA ALA A 21 -17.08 -45.22 -10.65
C ALA A 21 -17.41 -44.18 -9.56
N LYS A 22 -18.55 -44.32 -8.88
CA LYS A 22 -18.94 -43.50 -7.71
C LYS A 22 -18.24 -43.90 -6.40
N ARG A 23 -17.70 -45.12 -6.29
CA ARG A 23 -17.01 -45.62 -5.09
C ARG A 23 -15.54 -45.21 -5.06
N ASP A 24 -14.82 -45.33 -6.18
CA ASP A 24 -13.38 -44.99 -6.23
C ASP A 24 -13.12 -43.52 -5.87
N LYS A 25 -14.03 -42.62 -6.26
CA LYS A 25 -13.95 -41.19 -5.89
C LYS A 25 -14.20 -40.88 -4.40
N LYS A 26 -14.68 -41.83 -3.59
CA LYS A 26 -14.96 -41.59 -2.15
C LYS A 26 -13.76 -41.85 -1.22
N SER A 27 -12.74 -42.56 -1.68
CA SER A 27 -11.52 -42.86 -0.90
C SER A 27 -10.31 -42.04 -1.34
N ALA A 28 -10.48 -41.14 -2.30
CA ALA A 28 -9.44 -40.26 -2.80
C ALA A 28 -8.90 -39.35 -1.70
N ARG A 29 -7.58 -39.39 -1.48
CA ARG A 29 -6.86 -38.52 -0.54
C ARG A 29 -6.06 -37.48 -1.29
N CYS A 30 -6.04 -36.25 -0.78
CA CYS A 30 -5.28 -35.16 -1.36
C CYS A 30 -3.77 -35.49 -1.33
N LYS A 31 -3.17 -35.63 -2.51
CA LYS A 31 -1.78 -36.10 -2.69
C LYS A 31 -0.76 -35.01 -2.42
N SER A 32 -1.05 -33.78 -2.83
CA SER A 32 -0.14 -32.64 -2.68
C SER A 32 -0.86 -31.30 -2.80
N VAL A 33 -0.12 -30.23 -2.50
CA VAL A 33 -0.53 -28.84 -2.75
C VAL A 33 0.40 -28.24 -3.80
N GLN A 34 -0.20 -27.68 -4.86
CA GLN A 34 0.46 -26.89 -5.90
C GLN A 34 0.03 -25.42 -5.76
N VAL A 35 0.96 -24.50 -5.96
CA VAL A 35 0.72 -23.04 -5.87
C VAL A 35 1.07 -22.42 -7.22
N GLN A 36 0.17 -21.60 -7.75
CA GLN A 36 0.38 -20.81 -8.96
C GLN A 36 0.16 -19.33 -8.62
N ILE A 37 1.24 -18.54 -8.65
CA ILE A 37 1.12 -17.08 -8.54
C ILE A 37 0.85 -16.51 -9.94
N VAL A 38 -0.15 -15.65 -10.06
CA VAL A 38 -0.61 -15.05 -11.33
C VAL A 38 -0.48 -13.54 -11.25
N GLY A 39 0.23 -12.95 -12.21
CA GLY A 39 0.35 -11.50 -12.38
C GLY A 39 1.71 -11.06 -12.91
N THR A 40 1.85 -9.74 -13.05
CA THR A 40 3.09 -9.03 -13.42
C THR A 40 3.96 -8.67 -12.22
N ALA A 41 3.42 -8.77 -11.00
CA ALA A 41 4.19 -8.62 -9.77
C ALA A 41 5.25 -9.73 -9.69
N ASN A 42 6.53 -9.35 -9.68
CA ASN A 42 7.61 -10.26 -9.30
C ASN A 42 7.28 -10.88 -7.92
N ASN A 43 7.47 -12.19 -7.75
CA ASN A 43 7.16 -12.97 -6.53
C ASN A 43 8.00 -12.58 -5.28
N ALA A 44 8.60 -11.40 -5.28
CA ALA A 44 9.58 -10.94 -4.31
C ALA A 44 9.00 -10.62 -2.91
N PHE A 45 7.70 -10.29 -2.83
CA PHE A 45 7.00 -10.15 -1.54
C PHE A 45 6.58 -11.50 -0.93
N LEU A 46 6.11 -12.42 -1.77
CA LEU A 46 5.51 -13.68 -1.33
C LEU A 46 5.76 -14.77 -2.39
N ASN A 47 6.39 -15.88 -1.99
CA ASN A 47 6.74 -16.97 -2.89
C ASN A 47 5.80 -18.17 -2.72
N GLU A 48 5.83 -19.09 -3.70
CA GLU A 48 5.11 -20.37 -3.66
C GLU A 48 5.40 -21.17 -2.38
N LYS A 49 6.64 -21.15 -1.89
CA LYS A 49 7.04 -21.82 -0.63
C LYS A 49 6.34 -21.20 0.58
N ASP A 50 6.26 -19.87 0.63
CA ASP A 50 5.65 -19.14 1.74
C ASP A 50 4.12 -19.42 1.76
N LEU A 51 3.47 -19.40 0.60
CA LEU A 51 2.06 -19.77 0.41
C LEU A 51 1.76 -21.24 0.72
N LYS A 52 2.62 -22.16 0.29
CA LYS A 52 2.49 -23.58 0.60
C LYS A 52 2.59 -23.82 2.11
N ASN A 53 3.57 -23.22 2.76
CA ASN A 53 3.75 -23.30 4.21
C ASN A 53 2.58 -22.67 4.98
N LEU A 54 1.97 -21.59 4.47
CA LEU A 54 0.76 -20.99 5.06
C LEU A 54 -0.43 -21.96 5.10
N VAL A 55 -0.55 -22.86 4.11
CA VAL A 55 -1.61 -23.88 4.03
C VAL A 55 -1.26 -25.19 4.73
N THR A 56 -0.04 -25.70 4.55
CA THR A 56 0.37 -27.00 5.13
C THR A 56 0.93 -26.90 6.54
N GLY A 57 1.31 -25.70 7.00
CA GLY A 57 1.94 -25.47 8.30
C GLY A 57 0.96 -25.46 9.48
N ASN A 58 -0.35 -25.37 9.24
CA ASN A 58 -1.37 -25.52 10.27
C ASN A 58 -1.87 -26.97 10.31
N PRO A 59 -1.60 -27.76 11.37
CA PRO A 59 -1.99 -29.17 11.45
C PRO A 59 -3.49 -29.42 11.32
N HIS A 60 -4.34 -28.46 11.71
CA HIS A 60 -5.79 -28.60 11.66
C HIS A 60 -6.39 -28.40 10.26
N ASN A 61 -5.69 -27.67 9.39
CA ASN A 61 -6.19 -27.31 8.05
C ASN A 61 -5.36 -27.93 6.91
N ASN A 62 -4.22 -28.57 7.20
CA ASN A 62 -3.35 -29.14 6.17
C ASN A 62 -4.13 -30.15 5.29
N PRO A 63 -4.32 -29.89 3.98
CA PRO A 63 -5.10 -30.77 3.13
C PRO A 63 -4.36 -32.08 2.80
N VAL A 64 -3.03 -32.11 2.89
CA VAL A 64 -2.22 -33.26 2.45
C VAL A 64 -2.53 -34.49 3.30
N GLY A 65 -2.99 -35.57 2.66
CA GLY A 65 -3.37 -36.81 3.31
C GLY A 65 -4.82 -36.88 3.79
N LEU A 66 -5.56 -35.76 3.86
CA LEU A 66 -7.01 -35.78 4.13
C LEU A 66 -7.78 -36.36 2.93
N LEU A 67 -9.01 -36.86 3.18
CA LEU A 67 -9.93 -37.21 2.10
C LEU A 67 -10.31 -35.93 1.34
N VAL A 68 -10.36 -36.01 0.01
CA VAL A 68 -10.70 -34.85 -0.85
C VAL A 68 -12.05 -34.22 -0.47
N THR A 69 -13.01 -35.03 0.00
CA THR A 69 -14.32 -34.59 0.49
C THR A 69 -14.30 -33.90 1.86
N GLU A 70 -13.21 -34.04 2.62
CA GLU A 70 -13.03 -33.42 3.95
C GLU A 70 -12.21 -32.12 3.88
N VAL A 71 -11.52 -31.87 2.75
CA VAL A 71 -10.74 -30.64 2.55
C VAL A 71 -11.67 -29.43 2.49
N ASN A 72 -11.62 -28.60 3.53
CA ASN A 72 -12.37 -27.35 3.58
C ASN A 72 -11.69 -26.25 2.76
N LEU A 73 -11.93 -26.26 1.44
CA LEU A 73 -11.38 -25.28 0.49
C LEU A 73 -11.68 -23.83 0.92
N ALA A 74 -12.89 -23.53 1.39
CA ALA A 74 -13.27 -22.18 1.81
C ALA A 74 -12.48 -21.69 3.05
N ALA A 75 -12.16 -22.58 3.99
CA ALA A 75 -11.31 -22.24 5.14
C ALA A 75 -9.85 -22.00 4.70
N LEU A 76 -9.35 -22.78 3.75
CA LEU A 76 -8.02 -22.59 3.19
C LEU A 76 -7.92 -21.30 2.37
N GLU A 77 -8.89 -21.02 1.52
CA GLU A 77 -9.00 -19.79 0.73
C GLU A 77 -9.00 -18.56 1.64
N LYS A 78 -9.83 -18.57 2.69
CA LYS A 78 -9.85 -17.51 3.71
C LYS A 78 -8.51 -17.36 4.44
N THR A 79 -7.78 -18.45 4.66
CA THR A 79 -6.44 -18.41 5.29
C THR A 79 -5.42 -17.76 4.37
N VAL A 80 -5.45 -18.08 3.07
CA VAL A 80 -4.56 -17.47 2.06
C VAL A 80 -4.91 -16.00 1.82
N ALA A 81 -6.20 -15.68 1.66
CA ALA A 81 -6.70 -14.32 1.44
C ALA A 81 -6.54 -13.38 2.65
N ALA A 82 -6.31 -13.92 3.86
CA ALA A 82 -5.97 -13.12 5.04
C ALA A 82 -4.53 -12.57 4.99
N ASN A 83 -3.67 -13.07 4.10
CA ASN A 83 -2.32 -12.53 3.91
C ASN A 83 -2.39 -11.13 3.25
N PRO A 84 -1.77 -10.10 3.84
CA PRO A 84 -1.97 -8.72 3.39
C PRO A 84 -1.37 -8.40 2.01
N TRP A 85 -0.47 -9.25 1.47
CA TRP A 85 0.08 -9.14 0.11
C TRP A 85 -0.81 -9.79 -0.96
N VAL A 86 -1.79 -10.60 -0.57
CA VAL A 86 -2.72 -11.26 -1.49
C VAL A 86 -3.85 -10.30 -1.88
N LYS A 87 -4.18 -10.27 -3.17
CA LYS A 87 -5.33 -9.53 -3.71
C LYS A 87 -6.57 -10.45 -3.81
N ALA A 88 -6.39 -11.63 -4.39
CA ALA A 88 -7.39 -12.69 -4.45
C ALA A 88 -6.71 -14.07 -4.49
N ALA A 89 -7.39 -15.08 -3.97
CA ALA A 89 -6.94 -16.47 -4.02
C ALA A 89 -8.12 -17.37 -4.41
N ASP A 90 -7.91 -18.26 -5.38
CA ASP A 90 -8.87 -19.29 -5.81
C ASP A 90 -8.29 -20.67 -5.48
N LEU A 91 -9.03 -21.51 -4.76
CA LEU A 91 -8.60 -22.85 -4.41
C LEU A 91 -9.54 -23.91 -4.96
N TYR A 92 -8.98 -24.93 -5.61
CA TYR A 92 -9.74 -26.04 -6.18
C TYR A 92 -8.95 -27.36 -6.10
N VAL A 93 -9.67 -28.48 -6.16
CA VAL A 93 -9.06 -29.81 -6.33
C VAL A 93 -9.19 -30.23 -7.79
N ASP A 94 -8.13 -30.78 -8.37
CA ASP A 94 -8.15 -31.33 -9.73
C ASP A 94 -8.47 -32.84 -9.76
N ASP A 95 -8.61 -33.40 -10.96
CA ASP A 95 -8.85 -34.84 -11.15
C ASP A 95 -7.65 -35.73 -10.72
N ASN A 96 -6.52 -35.14 -10.32
CA ASN A 96 -5.36 -35.86 -9.78
C ASN A 96 -5.33 -35.86 -8.24
N ASP A 97 -6.39 -35.41 -7.58
CA ASP A 97 -6.47 -35.23 -6.12
C ASP A 97 -5.41 -34.26 -5.58
N VAL A 98 -5.09 -33.20 -6.33
CA VAL A 98 -4.17 -32.13 -5.91
C VAL A 98 -4.96 -30.87 -5.59
N VAL A 99 -4.69 -30.27 -4.42
CA VAL A 99 -5.18 -28.92 -4.11
C VAL A 99 -4.31 -27.91 -4.86
N ASN A 100 -4.93 -27.22 -5.81
CA ASN A 100 -4.35 -26.15 -6.58
C ASN A 100 -4.75 -24.81 -5.95
N ILE A 101 -3.75 -23.98 -5.65
CA ILE A 101 -3.92 -22.64 -5.07
C ILE A 101 -3.48 -21.62 -6.12
N ARG A 102 -4.43 -20.92 -6.74
CA ARG A 102 -4.15 -19.80 -7.63
C ARG A 102 -4.20 -18.51 -6.83
N VAL A 103 -3.14 -17.71 -6.85
CA VAL A 103 -3.03 -16.48 -6.04
C VAL A 103 -2.65 -15.31 -6.94
N SER A 104 -3.36 -14.19 -6.80
CA SER A 104 -2.94 -12.90 -7.33
C SER A 104 -2.40 -12.02 -6.21
N LEU A 105 -1.26 -11.38 -6.44
CA LEU A 105 -0.64 -10.47 -5.48
C LEU A 105 -1.12 -9.02 -5.73
N LYS A 106 -1.11 -8.20 -4.67
CA LYS A 106 -1.31 -6.75 -4.82
C LYS A 106 -0.10 -6.10 -5.49
N GLU A 107 -0.36 -5.16 -6.38
CA GLU A 107 0.67 -4.37 -7.05
C GLU A 107 0.80 -3.00 -6.37
N PRO A 108 1.94 -2.69 -5.72
CA PRO A 108 2.16 -1.36 -5.16
C PRO A 108 2.33 -0.33 -6.28
N VAL A 109 1.72 0.85 -6.09
CA VAL A 109 1.85 2.02 -6.99
C VAL A 109 2.51 3.22 -6.32
N ALA A 110 2.51 3.25 -4.99
CA ALA A 110 3.14 4.31 -4.19
C ALA A 110 3.67 3.73 -2.88
N ARG A 111 4.86 4.17 -2.44
CA ARG A 111 5.35 3.94 -1.09
C ARG A 111 5.06 5.17 -0.25
N VAL A 112 4.37 4.99 0.87
CA VAL A 112 3.96 6.08 1.76
C VAL A 112 4.80 6.06 3.03
N PHE A 113 5.20 7.25 3.48
CA PHE A 113 5.77 7.53 4.80
C PHE A 113 4.86 8.51 5.52
N THR A 114 4.50 8.19 6.75
CA THR A 114 3.64 9.05 7.56
C THR A 114 4.44 10.08 8.34
N VAL A 115 3.77 11.13 8.80
CA VAL A 115 4.35 12.12 9.76
C VAL A 115 4.87 11.43 11.03
N SER A 116 4.30 10.28 11.41
CA SER A 116 4.72 9.46 12.55
C SER A 116 5.87 8.48 12.25
N GLY A 117 6.49 8.52 11.06
CA GLY A 117 7.59 7.64 10.66
C GLY A 117 7.21 6.22 10.23
N ASN A 118 5.91 5.87 10.19
CA ASN A 118 5.47 4.57 9.70
C ASN A 118 5.52 4.53 8.17
N THR A 119 5.75 3.34 7.58
CA THR A 119 5.78 3.16 6.13
C THR A 119 4.97 1.94 5.66
N PHE A 120 4.28 2.11 4.53
CA PHE A 120 3.47 1.09 3.86
C PHE A 120 3.44 1.40 2.35
N TYR A 121 2.92 0.47 1.54
CA TYR A 121 2.56 0.78 0.15
C TYR A 121 1.04 0.86 -0.01
N LEU A 122 0.61 1.62 -1.02
CA LEU A 122 -0.75 1.59 -1.54
C LEU A 122 -0.78 0.86 -2.87
N ASP A 123 -1.83 0.06 -3.11
CA ASP A 123 -2.18 -0.48 -4.42
C ASP A 123 -3.18 0.41 -5.19
N LYS A 124 -3.52 -0.01 -6.42
CA LYS A 124 -4.47 0.66 -7.32
C LYS A 124 -5.90 0.77 -6.75
N ASP A 125 -6.25 -0.09 -5.79
CA ASP A 125 -7.58 -0.22 -5.19
C ASP A 125 -7.65 0.46 -3.79
N LEU A 126 -6.68 1.32 -3.46
CA LEU A 126 -6.47 1.95 -2.14
C LEU A 126 -6.13 0.96 -1.01
N GLY A 127 -5.80 -0.29 -1.36
CA GLY A 127 -5.40 -1.31 -0.41
C GLY A 127 -4.04 -1.02 0.21
N HIS A 128 -3.98 -1.05 1.55
CA HIS A 128 -2.71 -1.03 2.26
C HIS A 128 -1.95 -2.34 2.07
N ILE A 129 -0.64 -2.23 1.83
CA ILE A 129 0.32 -3.33 1.78
C ILE A 129 1.44 -3.05 2.80
N PRO A 130 1.74 -3.95 3.75
CA PRO A 130 2.87 -3.77 4.65
C PRO A 130 4.20 -3.91 3.90
N VAL A 131 5.21 -3.19 4.39
CA VAL A 131 6.60 -3.36 3.92
C VAL A 131 7.14 -4.75 4.28
N SER A 132 8.05 -5.28 3.46
CA SER A 132 8.76 -6.53 3.71
C SER A 132 10.25 -6.25 3.93
N ALA A 133 10.86 -6.89 4.92
CA ALA A 133 12.32 -6.83 5.11
C ALA A 133 13.09 -7.50 3.95
N ARG A 134 12.43 -8.35 3.16
CA ARG A 134 13.04 -9.13 2.07
C ARG A 134 12.99 -8.43 0.71
N TYR A 135 12.11 -7.42 0.55
CA TYR A 135 11.91 -6.75 -0.74
C TYR A 135 11.36 -5.33 -0.62
N ALA A 136 11.94 -4.42 -1.41
CA ALA A 136 11.44 -3.07 -1.64
C ALA A 136 10.97 -2.91 -3.09
N ALA A 137 9.71 -2.50 -3.27
CA ALA A 137 9.18 -2.22 -4.60
C ALA A 137 9.72 -0.90 -5.15
N LYS A 138 10.01 -0.87 -6.46
CA LYS A 138 10.38 0.34 -7.19
C LYS A 138 9.11 1.11 -7.54
N VAL A 139 8.70 2.00 -6.64
CA VAL A 139 7.52 2.87 -6.77
C VAL A 139 7.85 4.28 -6.28
N PRO A 140 7.15 5.32 -6.75
CA PRO A 140 7.29 6.68 -6.23
C PRO A 140 7.10 6.75 -4.71
N VAL A 141 7.93 7.55 -4.04
CA VAL A 141 7.90 7.76 -2.60
C VAL A 141 7.07 9.00 -2.26
N PHE A 142 6.10 8.84 -1.38
CA PHE A 142 5.28 9.90 -0.81
C PHE A 142 5.58 10.07 0.68
N THR A 143 5.78 11.30 1.12
CA THR A 143 6.14 11.66 2.50
C THR A 143 5.08 12.54 3.16
N ASN A 144 5.12 12.62 4.50
CA ASN A 144 4.22 13.43 5.34
C ASN A 144 2.73 13.06 5.25
N PHE A 145 2.40 11.79 4.95
CA PHE A 145 1.00 11.34 4.98
C PHE A 145 0.45 11.34 6.43
N PRO A 146 -0.80 11.77 6.67
CA PRO A 146 -1.28 12.05 8.03
C PRO A 146 -1.40 10.84 8.95
N THR A 147 -1.70 9.64 8.43
CA THR A 147 -2.02 8.46 9.25
C THR A 147 -1.55 7.13 8.64
N ALA A 148 -1.19 6.18 9.49
CA ALA A 148 -0.90 4.79 9.09
C ALA A 148 -2.12 3.87 9.20
N ALA A 149 -3.29 4.40 9.61
CA ALA A 149 -4.47 3.60 9.88
C ALA A 149 -5.04 2.99 8.58
N ALA A 150 -5.19 1.66 8.55
CA ALA A 150 -5.84 0.95 7.45
C ALA A 150 -7.34 1.28 7.29
N LYS A 151 -7.95 1.95 8.29
CA LYS A 151 -9.26 2.58 8.19
C LYS A 151 -9.06 4.10 8.12
N LEU A 152 -9.06 4.61 6.90
CA LEU A 152 -8.91 6.03 6.59
C LEU A 152 -10.20 6.81 6.92
N THR A 153 -10.07 8.09 7.30
CA THR A 153 -11.24 8.98 7.31
C THR A 153 -11.65 9.34 5.88
N HIS A 154 -12.78 10.05 5.69
CA HIS A 154 -13.16 10.53 4.36
C HIS A 154 -12.09 11.44 3.74
N ALA A 155 -11.46 12.32 4.53
CA ALA A 155 -10.40 13.20 4.06
C ALA A 155 -9.14 12.42 3.68
N ASP A 156 -8.71 11.49 4.53
CA ASP A 156 -7.52 10.66 4.25
C ASP A 156 -7.75 9.73 3.04
N SER A 157 -8.98 9.25 2.83
CA SER A 157 -9.37 8.46 1.65
C SER A 157 -9.24 9.27 0.35
N VAL A 158 -9.67 10.53 0.34
CA VAL A 158 -9.53 11.44 -0.80
C VAL A 158 -8.06 11.77 -1.07
N LEU A 159 -7.24 11.90 -0.02
CA LEU A 159 -5.80 12.08 -0.15
C LEU A 159 -5.12 10.82 -0.70
N ALA A 160 -5.46 9.64 -0.19
CA ALA A 160 -4.94 8.36 -0.67
C ALA A 160 -5.29 8.11 -2.15
N ALA A 161 -6.50 8.49 -2.58
CA ALA A 161 -6.88 8.43 -3.99
C ALA A 161 -6.01 9.34 -4.88
N GLN A 162 -5.68 10.56 -4.42
CA GLN A 162 -4.76 11.44 -5.15
C GLN A 162 -3.32 10.90 -5.16
N VAL A 163 -2.83 10.33 -4.05
CA VAL A 163 -1.53 9.64 -3.99
C VAL A 163 -1.47 8.49 -4.99
N VAL A 164 -2.51 7.64 -5.04
CA VAL A 164 -2.61 6.52 -5.98
C VAL A 164 -2.70 6.99 -7.43
N ALA A 165 -3.44 8.05 -7.72
CA ALA A 165 -3.53 8.63 -9.06
C ALA A 165 -2.18 9.20 -9.54
N ILE A 166 -1.49 9.98 -8.70
CA ILE A 166 -0.17 10.55 -9.03
C ILE A 166 0.88 9.44 -9.15
N GLY A 167 0.93 8.51 -8.19
CA GLY A 167 1.87 7.39 -8.19
C GLY A 167 1.70 6.49 -9.41
N SER A 168 0.45 6.15 -9.76
CA SER A 168 0.13 5.36 -10.95
C SER A 168 0.51 6.07 -12.25
N TYR A 169 0.33 7.39 -12.34
CA TYR A 169 0.72 8.17 -13.53
C TYR A 169 2.25 8.19 -13.69
N ILE A 170 2.99 8.45 -12.61
CA ILE A 170 4.46 8.43 -12.64
C ILE A 170 4.97 7.03 -13.00
N GLN A 171 4.40 5.96 -12.42
CA GLN A 171 4.82 4.57 -12.64
C GLN A 171 4.56 4.07 -14.07
N GLN A 172 3.59 4.64 -14.79
CA GLN A 172 3.27 4.27 -16.18
C GLN A 172 4.29 4.79 -17.20
N ASP A 173 5.12 5.75 -16.83
CA ASP A 173 6.07 6.42 -17.72
C ASP A 173 7.50 6.33 -17.16
N GLU A 174 8.40 5.71 -17.92
CA GLU A 174 9.80 5.54 -17.52
C GLU A 174 10.54 6.87 -17.35
N PHE A 175 10.19 7.90 -18.12
CA PHE A 175 10.77 9.24 -17.97
C PHE A 175 10.33 9.88 -16.65
N TRP A 176 9.04 9.84 -16.32
CA TRP A 176 8.58 10.39 -15.04
C TRP A 176 9.09 9.59 -13.83
N THR A 177 9.13 8.26 -13.94
CA THR A 177 9.74 7.39 -12.92
C THR A 177 11.23 7.70 -12.70
N ALA A 178 11.98 8.04 -13.75
CA ALA A 178 13.38 8.44 -13.62
C ALA A 178 13.57 9.88 -13.11
N GLN A 179 12.61 10.78 -13.36
CA GLN A 179 12.71 12.20 -13.04
C GLN A 179 12.13 12.62 -11.69
N ILE A 180 11.22 11.86 -11.09
CA ILE A 180 10.61 12.19 -9.79
C ILE A 180 11.17 11.29 -8.69
N ALA A 181 11.96 11.86 -7.78
CA ALA A 181 12.58 11.14 -6.67
C ALA A 181 11.65 10.98 -5.46
N GLN A 182 10.89 12.04 -5.12
CA GLN A 182 9.99 12.07 -3.97
C GLN A 182 8.79 13.00 -4.23
N VAL A 183 7.67 12.73 -3.57
CA VAL A 183 6.48 13.59 -3.54
C VAL A 183 6.09 13.91 -2.09
N ASP A 184 6.38 15.12 -1.66
CA ASP A 184 6.05 15.63 -0.33
C ASP A 184 4.61 16.12 -0.26
N ILE A 185 3.86 15.58 0.71
CA ILE A 185 2.53 16.08 1.07
C ILE A 185 2.71 17.28 2.01
N THR A 186 2.04 18.37 1.67
CA THR A 186 2.05 19.63 2.43
C THR A 186 0.94 19.65 3.49
N PRO A 187 1.03 20.52 4.52
CA PRO A 187 -0.01 20.65 5.55
C PRO A 187 -1.40 21.05 5.01
N ASP A 188 -1.48 21.64 3.81
CA ASP A 188 -2.70 21.99 3.09
C ASP A 188 -3.17 20.90 2.09
N TYR A 189 -2.65 19.67 2.22
CA TYR A 189 -2.97 18.52 1.38
C TYR A 189 -2.71 18.73 -0.13
N LYS A 190 -1.68 19.51 -0.45
CA LYS A 190 -1.11 19.65 -1.79
C LYS A 190 0.20 18.87 -1.92
N PHE A 191 0.61 18.59 -3.15
CA PHE A 191 1.78 17.79 -3.48
C PHE A 191 2.90 18.66 -4.05
N ASN A 192 4.10 18.49 -3.51
CA ASN A 192 5.34 19.03 -4.04
C ASN A 192 6.22 17.86 -4.49
N MET A 193 6.70 17.87 -5.73
CA MET A 193 7.58 16.83 -6.25
C MET A 193 9.03 17.31 -6.23
N THR A 194 9.92 16.48 -5.73
CA THR A 194 11.37 16.68 -5.75
C THR A 194 11.94 15.88 -6.92
N PRO A 195 12.56 16.54 -7.92
CA PRO A 195 13.12 15.87 -9.07
C PRO A 195 14.46 15.20 -8.76
N THR A 196 14.84 14.20 -9.57
CA THR A 196 16.14 13.52 -9.49
C THR A 196 17.31 14.44 -9.90
N LEU A 197 17.03 15.50 -10.69
CA LEU A 197 18.04 16.44 -11.18
C LEU A 197 17.68 17.89 -10.84
N GLY A 198 18.59 18.55 -10.10
CA GLY A 198 18.51 19.96 -9.71
C GLY A 198 17.80 20.18 -8.37
N ASP A 199 17.94 21.40 -7.84
CA ASP A 199 17.49 21.77 -6.48
C ASP A 199 16.07 22.35 -6.43
N GLN A 200 15.32 22.31 -7.55
CA GLN A 200 14.02 22.95 -7.69
C GLN A 200 12.87 22.09 -7.15
N VAL A 201 11.97 22.69 -6.37
CA VAL A 201 10.72 22.05 -5.92
C VAL A 201 9.64 22.25 -6.97
N ILE A 202 8.96 21.18 -7.39
CA ILE A 202 7.87 21.24 -8.37
C ILE A 202 6.54 21.20 -7.63
N ALA A 203 5.90 22.34 -7.44
CA ALA A 203 4.59 22.41 -6.80
C ALA A 203 3.50 21.95 -7.78
N LEU A 204 3.02 20.72 -7.61
CA LEU A 204 1.97 20.11 -8.44
C LEU A 204 0.58 20.67 -8.08
N GLY A 205 0.38 21.05 -6.81
CA GLY A 205 -0.92 21.42 -6.28
C GLY A 205 -1.69 20.18 -5.84
N ASP A 206 -2.95 20.06 -6.23
CA ASP A 206 -3.76 18.84 -6.00
C ASP A 206 -3.47 17.73 -7.04
N GLY A 207 -3.99 16.54 -6.79
CA GLY A 207 -3.97 15.40 -7.71
C GLY A 207 -5.03 15.44 -8.82
N ASN A 208 -5.59 16.61 -9.16
CA ASN A 208 -6.49 16.77 -10.32
C ASN A 208 -5.69 17.12 -11.58
N ASP A 209 -6.24 16.87 -12.78
CA ASP A 209 -5.64 17.24 -14.08
C ASP A 209 -4.16 16.84 -14.24
N ILE A 210 -3.80 15.66 -13.71
CA ILE A 210 -2.41 15.18 -13.61
C ILE A 210 -1.71 15.22 -14.97
N GLU A 211 -2.31 14.60 -15.99
CA GLU A 211 -1.81 14.58 -17.37
C GLU A 211 -1.44 15.98 -17.88
N LYS A 212 -2.38 16.94 -17.83
CA LYS A 212 -2.14 18.34 -18.22
C LYS A 212 -1.02 19.01 -17.43
N LYS A 213 -0.87 18.72 -16.13
CA LYS A 213 0.19 19.27 -15.29
C LYS A 213 1.56 18.73 -15.69
N PHE A 214 1.66 17.42 -15.96
CA PHE A 214 2.89 16.79 -16.44
C PHE A 214 3.24 17.19 -17.88
N ASP A 215 2.26 17.37 -18.76
CA ASP A 215 2.46 17.92 -20.12
C ASP A 215 3.04 19.34 -20.10
N LYS A 216 2.48 20.22 -19.25
CA LYS A 216 3.03 21.57 -19.04
C LYS A 216 4.46 21.53 -18.52
N LEU A 217 4.76 20.63 -17.58
CA LEU A 217 6.12 20.43 -17.06
C LEU A 217 7.08 19.97 -18.16
N LEU A 218 6.67 19.02 -18.99
CA LEU A 218 7.45 18.52 -20.13
C LEU A 218 7.68 19.59 -21.19
N ALA A 219 6.66 20.41 -21.49
CA ALA A 219 6.79 21.57 -22.37
C ALA A 219 7.75 22.61 -21.79
N PHE A 220 7.68 22.88 -20.49
CA PHE A 220 8.61 23.78 -19.79
C PHE A 220 10.05 23.27 -19.82
N TYR A 221 10.28 21.96 -19.64
CA TYR A 221 11.60 21.35 -19.78
C TYR A 221 12.13 21.49 -21.22
N LYS A 222 11.31 21.15 -22.23
CA LYS A 222 11.71 21.20 -23.65
C LYS A 222 11.94 22.62 -24.19
N GLN A 223 11.18 23.61 -23.72
CA GLN A 223 11.17 24.97 -24.32
C GLN A 223 11.66 26.08 -23.39
N GLY A 224 11.42 25.95 -22.08
CA GLY A 224 11.81 26.92 -21.06
C GLY A 224 13.24 26.70 -20.60
N LEU A 225 13.54 25.55 -20.00
CA LEU A 225 14.86 25.26 -19.41
C LEU A 225 16.00 25.29 -20.45
N ASN A 226 15.73 24.90 -21.69
CA ASN A 226 16.69 25.03 -22.80
C ASN A 226 17.09 26.47 -23.15
N LYS A 227 16.33 27.49 -22.70
CA LYS A 227 16.65 28.91 -22.92
C LYS A 227 17.24 29.60 -21.70
N VAL A 228 16.79 29.24 -20.51
CA VAL A 228 17.16 29.92 -19.25
C VAL A 228 18.20 29.18 -18.43
N GLY A 229 18.28 27.85 -18.57
CA GLY A 229 19.17 26.97 -17.79
C GLY A 229 18.53 26.44 -16.50
N TRP A 230 18.95 25.24 -16.09
CA TRP A 230 18.33 24.45 -15.01
C TRP A 230 18.42 25.09 -13.61
N ASN A 231 19.54 25.73 -13.26
CA ASN A 231 19.83 26.16 -11.88
C ASN A 231 19.32 27.58 -11.53
N ASN A 232 18.32 28.09 -12.24
CA ASN A 232 17.82 29.47 -12.07
C ASN A 232 16.59 29.59 -11.17
N TYR A 233 15.92 28.47 -10.86
CA TYR A 233 14.66 28.46 -10.13
C TYR A 233 14.74 27.63 -8.86
N THR A 234 14.01 28.04 -7.83
CA THR A 234 13.81 27.30 -6.58
C THR A 234 12.47 26.58 -6.55
N VAL A 235 11.45 27.14 -7.23
CA VAL A 235 10.12 26.55 -7.32
C VAL A 235 9.61 26.62 -8.75
N ILE A 236 9.04 25.53 -9.24
CA ILE A 236 8.26 25.44 -10.49
C ILE A 236 6.81 25.11 -10.09
N ASN A 237 5.88 26.05 -10.26
CA ASN A 237 4.48 25.86 -9.87
C ASN A 237 3.60 25.52 -11.08
N LEU A 238 2.96 24.34 -11.02
CA LEU A 238 2.09 23.76 -12.05
C LEU A 238 0.59 23.86 -11.71
N ALA A 239 0.24 24.37 -10.53
CA ALA A 239 -1.13 24.45 -10.05
C ALA A 239 -1.98 25.48 -10.81
N PHE A 240 -1.35 26.42 -11.53
CA PHE A 240 -2.03 27.35 -12.43
C PHE A 240 -2.41 26.64 -13.74
N GLU A 241 -3.66 26.80 -14.18
CA GLU A 241 -4.25 26.00 -15.26
C GLU A 241 -3.44 26.06 -16.58
N ASN A 242 -3.14 27.27 -17.06
CA ASN A 242 -2.59 27.52 -18.39
C ASN A 242 -1.16 28.09 -18.41
N GLU A 243 -0.49 28.14 -17.25
CA GLU A 243 0.86 28.72 -17.12
C GLU A 243 1.72 27.94 -16.12
N VAL A 244 3.04 28.11 -16.23
CA VAL A 244 4.03 27.57 -15.29
C VAL A 244 4.70 28.76 -14.62
N VAL A 245 4.50 28.91 -13.31
CA VAL A 245 4.99 30.06 -12.55
C VAL A 245 6.23 29.66 -11.77
N CYS A 246 7.39 30.26 -12.09
CA CYS A 246 8.66 29.89 -11.49
C CYS A 246 9.22 30.98 -10.56
N THR A 247 9.63 30.60 -9.36
CA THR A 247 10.35 31.47 -8.42
C THR A 247 11.85 31.38 -8.71
N ARG A 248 12.51 32.52 -8.96
CA ARG A 248 13.96 32.55 -9.26
C ARG A 248 14.81 32.42 -7.99
N LYS A 249 16.00 31.83 -8.14
CA LYS A 249 16.99 31.61 -7.06
C LYS A 249 17.69 32.89 -6.58
N ASP A 250 17.74 33.93 -7.44
CA ASP A 250 18.28 35.26 -7.13
C ASP A 250 17.22 36.26 -6.61
N GLY A 251 15.92 35.98 -6.82
CA GLY A 251 14.81 36.82 -6.40
C GLY A 251 14.36 36.50 -4.97
N GLY A 252 15.04 37.07 -3.97
CA GLY A 252 14.79 36.84 -2.54
C GLY A 252 13.31 36.86 -2.13
N SER A 253 12.73 35.67 -2.00
CA SER A 253 11.32 35.44 -1.67
C SER A 253 11.26 34.38 -0.58
N ASN A 254 10.65 34.72 0.56
CA ASN A 254 10.65 33.88 1.77
C ASN A 254 9.61 32.74 1.68
N VAL A 255 9.78 31.84 0.69
CA VAL A 255 9.07 30.57 0.67
C VAL A 255 9.82 29.64 1.63
N LYS A 256 9.20 29.31 2.77
CA LYS A 256 9.75 28.37 3.73
C LYS A 256 9.76 26.97 3.13
N VAL A 257 10.83 26.63 2.43
CA VAL A 257 11.15 25.24 2.07
C VAL A 257 11.32 24.48 3.38
N LEU A 258 10.36 23.61 3.69
CA LEU A 258 10.54 22.58 4.70
C LEU A 258 11.62 21.64 4.16
N ALA A 259 12.74 21.53 4.88
CA ALA A 259 13.78 20.57 4.53
C ALA A 259 13.18 19.15 4.55
N PRO A 260 13.53 18.29 3.58
CA PRO A 260 13.06 16.91 3.60
C PRO A 260 13.52 16.24 4.90
N PRO A 261 12.69 15.40 5.53
CA PRO A 261 13.10 14.65 6.72
C PRO A 261 14.28 13.74 6.37
N VAL A 262 15.41 13.95 7.03
CA VAL A 262 16.57 13.05 6.96
C VAL A 262 16.22 11.80 7.76
N PHE A 263 15.79 10.75 7.07
CA PHE A 263 15.62 9.43 7.67
C PHE A 263 17.00 8.78 7.79
N ASP A 264 17.55 8.82 9.01
CA ASP A 264 18.77 8.06 9.31
C ASP A 264 18.47 6.55 9.13
N SER A 265 19.30 5.88 8.34
CA SER A 265 19.04 4.51 7.87
C SER A 265 19.52 3.44 8.86
N ILE A 266 20.00 3.86 10.04
CA ILE A 266 20.63 3.02 11.04
C ILE A 266 20.01 3.34 12.40
N HIS A 267 18.91 2.65 12.74
CA HIS A 267 18.49 2.25 14.10
C HIS A 267 17.16 1.48 13.99
N ALA A 268 17.21 0.34 13.29
CA ALA A 268 16.25 -0.72 13.53
C ALA A 268 16.82 -1.58 14.66
N ASP A 269 16.43 -1.30 15.90
CA ASP A 269 16.82 -2.11 17.05
C ASP A 269 16.20 -3.50 16.89
N ILE A 270 17.02 -4.44 16.42
CA ILE A 270 16.71 -5.86 16.46
C ILE A 270 16.90 -6.31 17.90
N SER A 271 15.85 -6.17 18.71
CA SER A 271 15.71 -6.91 19.97
C SER A 271 15.48 -8.38 19.64
N GLY A 272 16.55 -9.05 19.22
CA GLY A 272 16.58 -10.50 19.09
C GLY A 272 16.84 -11.12 20.45
N ASP A 273 15.79 -11.66 21.07
CA ASP A 273 15.94 -12.70 22.09
C ASP A 273 16.56 -13.92 21.40
N ASP A 274 17.87 -14.11 21.55
CA ASP A 274 18.54 -15.36 21.16
C ASP A 274 19.12 -16.02 22.42
N ALA A 275 18.30 -16.86 23.03
CA ALA A 275 18.67 -17.65 24.19
C ALA A 275 19.43 -18.90 23.75
N THR A 276 20.74 -18.75 23.49
CA THR A 276 21.65 -19.89 23.41
C THR A 276 22.23 -20.19 24.79
N SER A 277 21.76 -21.27 25.38
CA SER A 277 22.50 -21.99 26.43
C SER A 277 23.86 -22.43 25.92
N ASP A 278 24.90 -22.31 26.75
CA ASP A 278 25.83 -23.40 27.04
C ASP A 278 26.61 -23.06 28.33
N ASP A 279 27.23 -24.09 28.91
CA ASP A 279 27.68 -24.14 30.31
C ASP A 279 28.85 -23.21 30.67
N ASP A 280 28.85 -22.73 31.93
CA ASP A 280 29.98 -23.05 32.83
C ASP A 280 29.58 -22.83 34.30
N ALA A 281 30.13 -23.65 35.19
CA ALA A 281 29.84 -23.63 36.63
C ALA A 281 30.94 -22.94 37.43
N ASP A 282 30.56 -22.21 38.50
CA ASP A 282 31.19 -22.47 39.81
C ASP A 282 30.32 -22.06 41.01
N ASP A 283 30.72 -22.61 42.15
CA ASP A 283 30.08 -22.66 43.47
C ASP A 283 30.04 -21.31 44.22
N SER A 284 28.92 -21.02 44.91
CA SER A 284 28.87 -21.02 46.39
C SER A 284 27.81 -20.14 47.07
N SER A 285 27.05 -20.82 47.94
CA SER A 285 26.56 -20.35 49.25
C SER A 285 25.23 -19.59 49.40
N HIS A 286 24.48 -20.10 50.41
CA HIS A 286 23.40 -19.49 51.21
C HIS A 286 21.98 -19.28 50.65
N ALA A 287 21.10 -20.19 51.07
CA ALA A 287 19.64 -20.04 51.15
C ALA A 287 19.21 -19.43 52.52
N PRO A 288 17.92 -19.49 52.92
CA PRO A 288 16.76 -18.64 52.57
C PRO A 288 16.27 -17.89 53.87
N PRO A 289 14.99 -17.52 54.16
CA PRO A 289 13.71 -17.62 53.41
C PRO A 289 12.71 -16.43 53.55
N ASN A 290 11.46 -16.71 53.14
CA ASN A 290 10.17 -16.13 53.58
C ASN A 290 9.58 -14.88 52.89
N ALA A 291 8.70 -15.16 51.93
CA ALA A 291 7.25 -14.95 52.02
C ALA A 291 6.70 -13.73 52.78
N THR A 292 5.88 -12.92 52.09
CA THR A 292 4.49 -12.64 52.53
C THR A 292 3.60 -12.19 51.37
N ALA A 293 2.29 -12.34 51.54
CA ALA A 293 1.25 -12.07 50.54
C ALA A 293 0.52 -10.73 50.79
N SER A 294 -0.54 -10.48 49.98
CA SER A 294 -1.62 -9.47 50.12
C SER A 294 -1.49 -8.28 49.16
N ALA A 295 -2.53 -7.74 48.51
CA ALA A 295 -3.88 -8.17 48.12
C ALA A 295 -4.51 -7.02 47.29
N ALA A 296 -5.58 -7.33 46.56
CA ALA A 296 -6.43 -6.48 45.72
C ALA A 296 -6.67 -5.00 46.13
N ALA A 297 -6.85 -4.12 45.12
CA ALA A 297 -8.16 -3.53 44.78
C ALA A 297 -8.11 -2.57 43.55
N ALA A 298 -9.26 -2.41 42.89
CA ALA A 298 -9.57 -1.44 41.83
C ALA A 298 -11.08 -1.11 41.90
N PRO A 299 -11.67 -0.27 41.02
CA PRO A 299 -11.37 1.13 40.68
C PRO A 299 -12.61 2.05 40.94
N GLU A 300 -12.52 3.38 40.75
CA GLU A 300 -13.69 4.28 40.89
C GLU A 300 -13.76 5.48 39.88
N LYS A 301 -15.00 5.92 39.59
CA LYS A 301 -15.48 7.05 38.74
C LYS A 301 -16.99 7.21 39.02
N PRO A 302 -17.71 8.32 38.66
CA PRO A 302 -17.33 9.69 38.25
C PRO A 302 -18.28 10.81 38.81
N LYS A 303 -18.36 11.99 38.13
CA LYS A 303 -19.52 12.94 37.94
C LYS A 303 -19.40 14.39 38.58
N PRO A 304 -20.30 15.41 38.35
CA PRO A 304 -20.03 16.55 37.41
C PRO A 304 -20.48 17.99 37.83
N ALA A 305 -20.27 18.98 36.94
CA ALA A 305 -20.92 20.33 36.84
C ALA A 305 -20.64 20.95 35.43
N ALA A 306 -21.31 21.97 34.83
CA ALA A 306 -22.62 22.62 34.97
C ALA A 306 -23.09 23.24 33.60
N HIS A 307 -23.55 24.50 33.48
CA HIS A 307 -24.12 25.13 32.25
C HIS A 307 -23.82 26.65 32.04
N ALA A 308 -23.65 27.05 30.75
CA ALA A 308 -24.27 28.17 29.96
C ALA A 308 -24.35 29.63 30.52
N PRO A 309 -24.67 30.70 29.72
CA PRO A 309 -25.12 30.75 28.31
C PRO A 309 -24.41 31.79 27.39
N ALA A 310 -25.00 32.06 26.21
CA ALA A 310 -24.43 32.82 25.08
C ALA A 310 -24.91 34.28 24.95
N ALA A 311 -24.29 35.04 24.04
CA ALA A 311 -24.78 36.32 23.52
C ALA A 311 -24.54 36.46 22.01
N VAL A 312 -25.43 37.17 21.31
CA VAL A 312 -25.49 37.35 19.83
C VAL A 312 -25.56 38.84 19.52
N HIS A 313 -24.92 39.31 18.44
CA HIS A 313 -25.21 40.63 17.84
C HIS A 313 -25.09 40.61 16.29
N HIS A 314 -25.72 41.60 15.64
CA HIS A 314 -26.15 41.60 14.22
C HIS A 314 -25.22 42.36 13.22
N ASN A 315 -25.17 41.83 11.99
CA ASN A 315 -25.23 42.46 10.63
C ASN A 315 -24.55 43.81 10.26
N ASP A 316 -23.58 43.72 9.32
CA ASP A 316 -23.51 44.37 7.96
C ASP A 316 -23.41 45.93 7.79
N PRO A 317 -23.15 46.51 6.59
CA PRO A 317 -22.09 46.29 5.56
C PRO A 317 -21.20 47.56 5.28
N GLY A 318 -20.05 47.44 4.58
CA GLY A 318 -19.33 48.63 4.04
C GLY A 318 -18.00 48.39 3.27
N LYS A 319 -17.85 49.00 2.08
CA LYS A 319 -16.67 49.03 1.17
C LYS A 319 -16.11 50.49 1.09
N PRO A 320 -15.06 50.86 0.30
CA PRO A 320 -13.85 50.16 -0.17
C PRO A 320 -12.53 50.99 0.01
N GLN A 321 -11.35 50.37 -0.14
CA GLN A 321 -10.05 50.94 -0.58
C GLN A 321 -8.97 49.82 -0.53
N GLY A 322 -7.87 49.78 -1.31
CA GLY A 322 -7.45 50.59 -2.45
C GLY A 322 -6.01 50.23 -2.90
N GLY A 323 -5.86 49.58 -4.07
CA GLY A 323 -4.66 49.56 -4.94
C GLY A 323 -3.27 49.16 -4.41
N LYS A 324 -2.69 48.07 -4.96
CA LYS A 324 -1.56 48.15 -5.93
C LYS A 324 -1.22 46.78 -6.54
N ARG A 325 -1.05 46.75 -7.87
CA ARG A 325 -0.40 45.68 -8.65
C ARG A 325 0.99 46.16 -9.09
N PRO A 326 1.89 45.24 -9.43
CA PRO A 326 2.69 45.41 -10.65
C PRO A 326 2.38 44.30 -11.66
N LYS A 327 2.13 44.68 -12.91
CA LYS A 327 2.18 43.77 -14.07
C LYS A 327 3.63 43.71 -14.56
N ALA A 328 4.09 42.53 -14.97
CA ALA A 328 5.10 42.40 -16.00
C ALA A 328 4.48 41.56 -17.13
N VAL A 329 4.18 42.20 -18.26
CA VAL A 329 3.66 41.56 -19.48
C VAL A 329 4.68 41.85 -20.57
N TYR A 330 5.28 40.82 -21.16
CA TYR A 330 6.14 40.97 -22.33
C TYR A 330 5.28 40.91 -23.61
N PRO A 331 5.41 41.87 -24.55
CA PRO A 331 4.65 41.85 -25.79
C PRO A 331 5.22 40.83 -26.78
N GLY A 332 4.35 40.19 -27.56
CA GLY A 332 4.74 39.24 -28.58
C GLY A 332 5.54 39.88 -29.73
N GLY A 333 6.67 39.29 -30.08
CA GLY A 333 7.42 39.62 -31.30
C GLY A 333 6.66 39.14 -32.54
N LYS A 334 6.60 39.98 -33.57
CA LYS A 334 5.86 39.71 -34.81
C LYS A 334 6.55 38.65 -35.67
N SER A 335 5.73 37.87 -36.38
CA SER A 335 6.15 37.16 -37.59
C SER A 335 6.73 38.14 -38.61
N HIS A 336 7.84 37.74 -39.23
CA HIS A 336 8.18 38.13 -40.59
C HIS A 336 8.35 36.86 -41.43
N SER A 337 8.06 37.00 -42.73
CA SER A 337 8.09 35.94 -43.74
C SER A 337 9.49 35.57 -44.21
#